data_AF-A9YYH3-F1
#
_entry.id   AF-A9YYH3-F1
#
_cell.length_a   1.000
_cell.length_b   1.000
_cell.length_c   1.000
_cell.angle_alpha   90.00
_cell.angle_beta   90.00
_cell.angle_gamma   90.00
#
_symmetry.space_group_name_H-M   'P 1'
#
loop_
_entity.id
_entity.type
_entity.pdbx_description
1 polymer ?
#
loop_
_entity_poly.entity_id
_entity_poly.type
_entity_poly.pdbx_seq_one_letter_code
_entity_poly.pdbx_strand_id
1 'polypeptide(L)' 'MMVPDCHKRLEAALEDLKGTLVELEETDQKEGHEFEEARNIVTDVAKLFES' A
#
# COMPACT_ATOMS: atom_id res chain seq x y z
N MET A 1 24.33 -4.53 -4.42
CA MET A 1 23.58 -5.31 -3.41
C MET A 1 22.10 -5.06 -3.68
N MET A 2 21.22 -6.07 -3.63
CA MET A 2 19.84 -6.01 -4.16
C MET A 2 18.83 -5.22 -3.29
N VAL A 3 19.19 -4.88 -2.04
CA VAL A 3 18.27 -4.22 -1.08
C VAL A 3 17.69 -2.88 -1.58
N PRO A 4 18.49 -1.96 -2.17
CA PRO A 4 17.95 -0.71 -2.70
C PRO A 4 16.97 -0.90 -3.87
N ASP A 5 17.15 -1.95 -4.68
CA ASP A 5 16.22 -2.29 -5.76
C ASP A 5 14.90 -2.83 -5.20
N CYS A 6 14.97 -3.68 -4.19
CA CYS A 6 13.77 -4.15 -3.47
C CYS A 6 12.99 -2.99 -2.83
N HIS A 7 13.66 -2.02 -2.19
CA HIS A 7 13.00 -0.85 -1.63
C HIS A 7 12.29 -0.02 -2.70
N LYS A 8 12.94 0.25 -3.84
CA LYS A 8 12.31 0.99 -4.95
C LYS A 8 11.06 0.29 -5.49
N ARG A 9 11.12 -1.04 -5.65
CA ARG A 9 9.98 -1.83 -6.12
C ARG A 9 8.83 -1.81 -5.11
N LEU A 10 9.16 -1.88 -3.82
CA LEU A 10 8.19 -1.84 -2.74
C LEU A 10 7.54 -0.45 -2.61
N GLU A 11 8.31 0.62 -2.78
CA GLU A 11 7.82 2.00 -2.79
C GLU A 11 6.84 2.24 -3.94
N ALA A 12 7.19 1.79 -5.16
CA ALA A 12 6.31 1.89 -6.31
C ALA A 12 5.00 1.10 -6.13
N ALA A 13 5.08 -0.13 -5.60
CA ALA A 13 3.88 -0.93 -5.31
C ALA A 13 3.02 -0.31 -4.20
N LEU A 14 3.64 0.35 -3.21
CA LEU A 14 2.94 1.04 -2.15
C LEU A 14 2.17 2.26 -2.68
N GLU A 15 2.77 3.02 -3.60
CA GLU A 15 2.12 4.16 -4.24
C GLU A 15 0.93 3.72 -5.10
N ASP A 16 1.11 2.65 -5.89
CA ASP A 16 0.06 2.06 -6.73
C ASP A 16 -1.14 1.55 -5.90
N LEU A 17 -0.86 0.85 -4.79
CA LEU A 17 -1.90 0.36 -3.88
C LEU A 17 -2.63 1.52 -3.18
N LYS A 18 -1.92 2.58 -2.77
CA LYS A 18 -2.55 3.78 -2.20
C LYS A 18 -3.47 4.45 -3.21
N GLY A 19 -3.06 4.58 -4.47
CA GLY A 19 -3.90 5.11 -5.55
C GLY A 19 -5.16 4.29 -5.74
N THR A 20 -5.01 2.96 -5.82
CA THR A 20 -6.15 2.03 -5.93
C THR A 20 -7.11 2.16 -4.75
N LEU A 21 -6.61 2.28 -3.52
CA LEU A 21 -7.48 2.46 -2.34
C LEU A 21 -8.27 3.76 -2.41
N VAL A 22 -7.67 4.87 -2.86
CA VAL A 22 -8.38 6.14 -3.05
C VAL A 22 -9.51 6.00 -4.08
N GLU A 23 -9.27 5.30 -5.20
CA GLU A 23 -10.33 5.03 -6.19
C GLU A 23 -11.46 4.16 -5.61
N LEU A 24 -11.12 3.19 -4.77
CA LEU A 24 -12.08 2.28 -4.14
C LEU A 24 -12.88 2.92 -2.99
N GLU A 25 -12.38 3.99 -2.36
CA GLU A 25 -13.12 4.75 -1.32
C GLU A 25 -14.42 5.36 -1.84
N GLU A 26 -14.50 5.66 -3.14
CA GLU A 26 -15.70 6.20 -3.80
C GLU A 26 -16.73 5.10 -4.13
N THR A 27 -16.41 3.83 -3.86
CA THR A 27 -17.25 2.67 -4.17
C THR A 27 -17.77 1.98 -2.91
N ASP A 28 -18.75 1.10 -3.06
CA ASP A 28 -19.24 0.25 -1.96
C ASP A 28 -18.19 -0.79 -1.48
N GLN A 29 -17.04 -0.93 -2.16
CA GLN A 29 -15.98 -1.87 -1.79
C GLN A 29 -15.15 -1.40 -0.58
N LYS A 30 -15.31 -0.15 -0.15
CA LYS A 30 -14.59 0.43 1.01
C LYS A 30 -14.84 -0.29 2.35
N GLU A 31 -15.96 -1.00 2.47
CA GLU A 31 -16.33 -1.74 3.70
C GLU A 31 -15.95 -3.22 3.65
N GLY A 32 -15.29 -3.66 2.57
CA GLY A 32 -14.81 -5.03 2.43
C GLY A 32 -13.60 -5.33 3.31
N HIS A 33 -13.51 -6.58 3.78
CA HIS A 33 -12.34 -7.09 4.52
C HIS A 33 -11.02 -6.84 3.77
N GLU A 34 -11.02 -7.02 2.45
CA GLU A 34 -9.86 -6.79 1.59
C GLU A 34 -9.38 -5.33 1.63
N PHE A 35 -10.31 -4.37 1.74
CA PHE A 35 -9.98 -2.95 1.80
C PHE A 35 -9.31 -2.59 3.14
N GLU A 36 -9.85 -3.13 4.24
CA GLU A 36 -9.28 -2.96 5.58
C GLU A 36 -7.89 -3.60 5.67
N GLU A 37 -7.72 -4.83 5.15
CA GLU A 37 -6.45 -5.52 5.10
C GLU A 37 -5.41 -4.74 4.28
N ALA A 38 -5.79 -4.26 3.09
CA ALA A 38 -4.93 -3.44 2.25
C ALA A 38 -4.48 -2.15 2.97
N ARG A 39 -5.38 -1.48 3.71
CA ARG A 39 -5.04 -0.29 4.50
C ARG A 39 -4.03 -0.60 5.62
N ASN A 40 -4.20 -1.74 6.28
CA ASN A 40 -3.26 -2.21 7.31
C ASN A 40 -1.88 -2.51 6.71
N ILE A 41 -1.83 -3.23 5.57
CA ILE A 41 -0.59 -3.53 4.86
C ILE A 41 0.14 -2.24 4.42
N VAL A 42 -0.59 -1.27 3.86
CA VAL A 42 -0.02 0.04 3.49
C VAL A 42 0.65 0.71 4.70
N THR A 43 0.00 0.66 5.87
CA THR A 43 0.52 1.25 7.10
C THR A 43 1.78 0.55 7.58
N ASP A 44 1.81 -0.79 7.54
CA ASP A 44 2.96 -1.56 7.99
C ASP A 44 4.16 -1.46 7.04
N VAL A 45 3.91 -1.43 5.74
CA VAL A 45 4.96 -1.24 4.72
C VAL A 45 5.51 0.18 4.75
N ALA A 46 4.68 1.20 4.99
CA ALA A 46 5.14 2.59 5.10
C ALA A 46 6.20 2.77 6.22
N LYS A 47 6.04 2.08 7.35
CA LYS A 47 7.00 2.13 8.48
C LYS A 47 8.42 1.67 8.08
N LEU A 48 8.55 0.84 7.05
CA LEU A 48 9.86 0.39 6.55
C LEU A 48 10.66 1.51 5.86
N PHE A 49 9.98 2.58 5.45
CA PHE A 49 10.59 3.74 4.77
C PHE A 49 10.78 4.96 5.70
N GLU A 50 10.24 4.91 6.92
CA GLU A 50 10.39 5.96 7.94
C GLU A 50 11.73 5.88 8.72
N SER A 51 12.60 4.91 8.37
CA SER A 51 13.87 4.61 9.06
C SER A 51 15.08 5.36 8.51
#